data_AF-A0A6J4TY66-F1
#
_entry.id   AF-A0A6J4TY66-F1
#
_cell.length_a   1.000
_cell.length_b   1.000
_cell.length_c   1.000
_cell.angle_alpha   90.00
_cell.angle_beta   90.00
_cell.angle_gamma   90.00
#
_symmetry.space_group_name_H-M   'P 1'
#
loop_
_entity.id
_entity.type
_entity.pdbx_description
1 polymer ?
#
loop_
_entity_poly.entity_id
_entity_poly.type
_entity_poly.pdbx_seq_one_letter_code
_entity_poly.pdbx_strand_id
1 'polypeptide(L)'
;MISDASLGPDRRGRVVAVYSRCGSRGCDLHEFRFRTGRERLLRHLSSRSTSESAPTIWRDRVAFLRRPTGSKRPLDIYIAGPGRSLRKVRGGARGQGYTGVDQMELRGGRLAFSWITEVKECPGVPRDPDDKMDPDPAQRTEIFVVEGNRRRRLDAGCETGDVSYVGSATNGAKGVGYVRVSAAAEPLGATVQEYTRIQPATGERSSRPLRTDFDPFSVADDGESIYTVEDRARDGGAKRYALVRRPTAP
;
A
#
# COMPACT_ATOMS: atom_id res chain seq x y z
N MET A 1 1.26 -9.01 -18.82
CA MET A 1 2.27 -8.41 -17.91
C MET A 1 1.81 -8.60 -16.47
N ILE A 2 2.72 -8.85 -15.52
CA ILE A 2 2.40 -8.80 -14.07
C ILE A 2 2.63 -7.35 -13.63
N SER A 3 1.64 -6.72 -12.99
CA SER A 3 1.73 -5.33 -12.55
C SER A 3 1.91 -5.17 -11.04
N ASP A 4 1.36 -6.09 -10.26
CA ASP A 4 1.38 -6.07 -8.79
C ASP A 4 1.35 -7.49 -8.25
N ALA A 5 1.88 -7.69 -7.04
CA ALA A 5 1.85 -8.97 -6.37
C ALA A 5 1.84 -8.80 -4.84
N SER A 6 1.23 -9.74 -4.14
CA SER A 6 1.23 -9.82 -2.68
C SER A 6 1.41 -11.26 -2.24
N LEU A 7 2.15 -11.45 -1.16
CA LEU A 7 2.39 -12.74 -0.54
C LEU A 7 1.53 -12.89 0.72
N GLY A 8 1.03 -14.09 0.95
CA GLY A 8 0.35 -14.41 2.19
C GLY A 8 0.03 -15.89 2.31
N PRO A 9 -0.42 -16.34 3.50
CA PRO A 9 -0.85 -17.71 3.68
C PRO A 9 -2.17 -17.95 2.95
N ASP A 10 -2.36 -19.15 2.40
CA ASP A 10 -3.66 -19.64 1.95
C ASP A 10 -4.48 -20.21 3.12
N ARG A 11 -5.71 -20.70 2.85
CA ARG A 11 -6.59 -21.29 3.87
C ARG A 11 -5.98 -22.45 4.66
N ARG A 12 -4.91 -23.07 4.15
CA ARG A 12 -4.17 -24.18 4.78
C ARG A 12 -2.84 -23.71 5.37
N GLY A 13 -2.60 -22.41 5.47
CA GLY A 13 -1.37 -21.82 6.01
C GLY A 13 -0.18 -21.86 5.07
N ARG A 14 -0.35 -22.27 3.80
CA ARG A 14 0.77 -22.36 2.85
C ARG A 14 1.01 -21.01 2.20
N VAL A 15 2.26 -20.60 2.05
CA VAL A 15 2.61 -19.36 1.35
C VAL A 15 2.22 -19.46 -0.12
N VAL A 16 1.49 -18.45 -0.59
CA VAL A 16 1.12 -18.25 -1.99
C VAL A 16 1.37 -16.80 -2.39
N ALA A 17 1.47 -16.54 -3.68
CA ALA A 17 1.38 -15.20 -4.23
C ALA A 17 0.01 -15.00 -4.87
N VAL A 18 -0.61 -13.85 -4.64
CA VAL A 18 -1.70 -13.33 -5.47
C VAL A 18 -1.17 -12.14 -6.25
N TYR A 19 -1.56 -12.03 -7.52
CA TYR A 19 -1.07 -10.98 -8.40
C TYR A 19 -2.08 -10.73 -9.50
N SER A 20 -2.03 -9.54 -10.08
CA SER A 20 -2.78 -9.26 -11.30
C SER A 20 -1.95 -9.57 -12.54
N ARG A 21 -2.61 -10.10 -13.57
CA ARG A 21 -2.05 -10.24 -14.91
C ARG A 21 -2.89 -9.43 -15.89
N CYS A 22 -2.28 -8.43 -16.50
CA CYS A 22 -2.94 -7.53 -17.43
C CYS A 22 -2.72 -7.94 -18.89
N GLY A 23 -3.78 -7.79 -19.68
CA GLY A 23 -3.81 -7.89 -21.14
C GLY A 23 -4.66 -6.76 -21.75
N SER A 24 -5.03 -6.88 -23.03
CA SER A 24 -5.76 -5.83 -23.76
C SER A 24 -7.17 -5.53 -23.21
N ARG A 25 -7.74 -6.44 -22.41
CA ARG A 25 -9.10 -6.33 -21.85
C ARG A 25 -9.14 -5.97 -20.37
N GLY A 26 -8.02 -5.57 -19.79
CA GLY A 26 -7.88 -5.33 -18.35
C GLY A 26 -7.03 -6.39 -17.67
N CYS A 27 -7.18 -6.51 -16.36
CA CYS A 27 -6.37 -7.34 -15.50
C CYS A 27 -7.22 -8.38 -14.78
N ASP A 28 -6.74 -9.62 -14.74
CA ASP A 28 -7.33 -10.73 -13.99
C ASP A 28 -6.47 -11.04 -12.76
N LEU A 29 -7.08 -11.58 -11.69
CA LEU A 29 -6.34 -12.05 -10.51
C LEU A 29 -5.92 -13.51 -10.63
N HIS A 30 -4.65 -13.78 -10.33
CA HIS A 30 -4.06 -15.11 -10.31
C HIS A 30 -3.52 -15.44 -8.92
N GLU A 31 -3.46 -16.74 -8.61
CA GLU A 31 -2.75 -17.28 -7.44
C GLU A 31 -1.61 -18.19 -7.94
N PHE A 32 -0.40 -17.96 -7.45
CA PHE A 32 0.74 -18.84 -7.63
C PHE A 32 1.04 -19.60 -6.35
N ARG A 33 1.10 -20.93 -6.46
CA ARG A 33 1.42 -21.84 -5.36
C ARG A 33 2.87 -22.28 -5.45
N PHE A 34 3.73 -21.71 -4.61
CA PHE A 34 5.15 -22.00 -4.58
C PHE A 34 5.46 -23.49 -4.43
N ARG A 35 4.80 -24.16 -3.47
CA ARG A 35 5.04 -25.59 -3.20
C ARG A 35 4.86 -26.50 -4.42
N THR A 36 3.95 -26.15 -5.33
CA THR A 36 3.64 -26.99 -6.50
C THR A 36 4.11 -26.38 -7.81
N GLY A 37 4.65 -25.16 -7.80
CA GLY A 37 4.95 -24.38 -9.01
C GLY A 37 3.72 -24.13 -9.90
N ARG A 38 2.50 -24.15 -9.33
CA ARG A 38 1.25 -24.06 -10.12
C ARG A 38 0.61 -22.70 -9.97
N GLU A 39 0.28 -22.12 -11.11
CA GLU A 39 -0.56 -20.94 -11.22
C GLU A 39 -2.03 -21.33 -11.41
N ARG A 40 -2.97 -20.54 -10.86
CA ARG A 40 -4.39 -20.64 -11.17
C ARG A 40 -5.06 -19.27 -11.28
N LEU A 41 -5.96 -19.14 -12.24
CA LEU A 41 -6.87 -17.99 -12.34
C LEU A 41 -7.92 -18.02 -11.23
N LEU A 42 -8.10 -16.90 -10.52
CA LEU A 42 -9.13 -16.72 -9.50
C LEU A 42 -10.46 -16.31 -10.15
N ARG A 43 -11.03 -17.21 -10.96
CA ARG A 43 -12.22 -16.95 -11.83
C ARG A 43 -13.43 -16.29 -11.16
N HIS A 44 -13.62 -16.49 -9.86
CA HIS A 44 -14.75 -15.91 -9.11
C HIS A 44 -14.48 -14.47 -8.64
N LEU A 45 -13.21 -14.03 -8.69
CA LEU A 45 -12.78 -12.68 -8.38
C LEU A 45 -12.46 -11.88 -9.64
N SER A 46 -12.14 -12.55 -10.75
CA SER A 46 -11.92 -11.87 -12.03
C SER A 46 -13.21 -11.77 -12.85
N SER A 47 -13.37 -10.69 -13.61
CA SER A 47 -14.54 -10.50 -14.46
C SER A 47 -14.18 -9.80 -15.78
N ARG A 48 -14.79 -10.24 -16.89
CA ARG A 48 -14.51 -9.71 -18.23
C ARG A 48 -14.90 -8.24 -18.42
N SER A 49 -15.83 -7.73 -17.62
CA SER A 49 -16.30 -6.33 -17.68
C SER A 49 -15.52 -5.41 -16.74
N THR A 50 -14.59 -5.95 -15.98
CA THR A 50 -13.82 -5.22 -14.98
C THR A 50 -12.34 -5.52 -15.09
N SER A 51 -11.54 -4.68 -14.47
CA SER A 51 -10.11 -4.84 -14.33
C SER A 51 -9.79 -4.89 -12.84
N GLU A 52 -9.13 -5.97 -12.40
CA GLU A 52 -8.74 -6.20 -11.02
C GLU A 52 -7.23 -6.01 -10.80
N SER A 53 -6.84 -5.27 -9.76
CA SER A 53 -5.44 -4.94 -9.47
C SER A 53 -5.16 -4.82 -7.96
N ALA A 54 -3.89 -4.63 -7.61
CA ALA A 54 -3.36 -4.48 -6.25
C ALA A 54 -3.95 -5.50 -5.25
N PRO A 55 -3.84 -6.81 -5.50
CA PRO A 55 -4.40 -7.81 -4.61
C PRO A 55 -3.55 -7.95 -3.34
N THR A 56 -4.19 -8.33 -2.24
CA THR A 56 -3.56 -8.84 -1.02
C THR A 56 -4.36 -10.03 -0.51
N ILE A 57 -3.68 -10.98 0.14
CA ILE A 57 -4.28 -12.25 0.58
C ILE A 57 -3.99 -12.52 2.05
N TRP A 58 -5.01 -13.02 2.75
CA TRP A 58 -4.83 -13.66 4.04
C TRP A 58 -5.77 -14.84 4.18
N ARG A 59 -5.18 -16.03 4.25
CA ARG A 59 -5.86 -17.32 4.35
C ARG A 59 -6.85 -17.54 3.21
N ASP A 60 -8.15 -17.45 3.50
CA ASP A 60 -9.25 -17.63 2.56
C ASP A 60 -9.87 -16.32 2.09
N ARG A 61 -9.22 -15.19 2.40
CA ARG A 61 -9.68 -13.85 2.03
C ARG A 61 -8.71 -13.19 1.07
N VAL A 62 -9.26 -12.45 0.11
CA VAL A 62 -8.49 -11.64 -0.85
C VAL A 62 -9.11 -10.25 -0.90
N ALA A 63 -8.30 -9.21 -0.70
CA ALA A 63 -8.71 -7.84 -0.99
C ALA A 63 -8.03 -7.39 -2.28
N PHE A 64 -8.72 -6.59 -3.09
CA PHE A 64 -8.24 -6.13 -4.38
C PHE A 64 -8.98 -4.87 -4.82
N LEU A 65 -8.38 -4.13 -5.75
CA LEU A 65 -9.04 -3.04 -6.45
C LEU A 65 -9.82 -3.58 -7.64
N ARG A 66 -10.96 -2.98 -7.94
CA ARG A 66 -11.72 -3.28 -9.15
C ARG A 66 -12.31 -1.99 -9.73
N ARG A 67 -12.23 -1.87 -11.05
CA ARG A 67 -12.94 -0.86 -11.85
C ARG A 67 -13.53 -1.47 -13.11
N PRO A 68 -14.57 -0.87 -13.72
CA PRO A 68 -15.00 -1.27 -15.06
C PRO A 68 -13.86 -1.10 -16.08
N THR A 69 -13.74 -2.04 -17.01
CA THR A 69 -12.73 -1.99 -18.07
C THR A 69 -12.91 -0.74 -18.93
N GLY A 70 -11.81 -0.07 -19.28
CA GLY A 70 -11.83 1.19 -20.05
C GLY A 70 -12.30 2.42 -19.27
N SER A 71 -12.64 2.27 -17.99
CA SER A 71 -13.11 3.38 -17.18
C SER A 71 -11.98 4.16 -16.51
N LYS A 72 -12.10 5.49 -16.53
CA LYS A 72 -11.32 6.41 -15.69
C LYS A 72 -11.91 6.56 -14.27
N ARG A 73 -13.00 5.87 -13.94
CA ARG A 73 -13.62 5.95 -12.61
C ARG A 73 -12.64 5.51 -11.52
N PRO A 74 -12.75 6.09 -10.30
CA PRO A 74 -11.94 5.70 -9.18
C PRO A 74 -12.13 4.22 -8.85
N LEU A 75 -11.04 3.57 -8.46
CA LEU A 75 -11.02 2.15 -8.08
C LEU A 75 -11.82 1.97 -6.78
N ASP A 76 -12.65 0.94 -6.71
CA ASP A 76 -13.26 0.52 -5.45
C ASP A 76 -12.48 -0.67 -4.89
N ILE A 77 -12.39 -0.74 -3.56
CA ILE A 77 -11.77 -1.89 -2.90
C ILE A 77 -12.85 -2.96 -2.73
N TYR A 78 -12.52 -4.21 -3.06
CA TYR A 78 -13.35 -5.36 -2.82
C TYR A 78 -12.63 -6.33 -1.90
N ILE A 79 -13.37 -6.92 -0.96
CA ILE A 79 -12.88 -7.97 -0.07
C ILE A 79 -13.71 -9.21 -0.33
N ALA A 80 -13.08 -10.23 -0.88
CA ALA A 80 -13.63 -11.56 -1.00
C ALA A 80 -13.36 -12.34 0.28
N GLY A 81 -14.41 -12.93 0.84
CA GLY A 81 -14.35 -13.77 2.03
C GLY A 81 -14.61 -15.25 1.75
N PRO A 82 -14.71 -16.06 2.82
CA PRO A 82 -15.19 -17.43 2.73
C PRO A 82 -16.55 -17.47 2.01
N GLY A 83 -16.82 -18.57 1.30
CA GLY A 83 -18.10 -18.78 0.60
C GLY A 83 -18.33 -17.89 -0.62
N ARG A 84 -17.28 -17.28 -1.19
CA ARG A 84 -17.38 -16.38 -2.36
C ARG A 84 -18.18 -15.10 -2.10
N SER A 85 -18.40 -14.74 -0.83
CA SER A 85 -18.96 -13.45 -0.47
C SER A 85 -18.02 -12.34 -0.95
N LEU A 86 -18.59 -11.31 -1.57
CA LEU A 86 -17.84 -10.17 -2.07
C LEU A 86 -18.40 -8.89 -1.46
N ARG A 87 -17.55 -8.19 -0.72
CA ARG A 87 -17.94 -6.94 -0.05
C ARG A 87 -17.18 -5.78 -0.64
N LYS A 88 -17.91 -4.74 -1.04
CA LYS A 88 -17.34 -3.46 -1.47
C LYS A 88 -16.94 -2.62 -0.26
N VAL A 89 -15.77 -2.01 -0.33
CA VAL A 89 -15.21 -1.06 0.62
C VAL A 89 -14.87 0.21 -0.15
N ARG A 90 -15.28 1.35 0.40
CA ARG A 90 -14.93 2.65 -0.18
C ARG A 90 -13.45 2.94 0.06
N GLY A 91 -12.74 3.35 -0.99
CA GLY A 91 -11.39 3.93 -0.91
C GLY A 91 -11.36 5.31 -0.23
N GLY A 92 -10.26 6.04 -0.32
CA GLY A 92 -10.11 7.35 0.32
C GLY A 92 -10.80 8.50 -0.42
N ALA A 93 -10.19 9.68 -0.32
CA ALA A 93 -10.58 10.89 -1.04
C ALA A 93 -10.62 10.68 -2.56
N ARG A 94 -11.27 11.60 -3.26
CA ARG A 94 -11.30 11.63 -4.73
C ARG A 94 -10.66 12.93 -5.19
N GLY A 95 -9.73 12.84 -6.14
CA GLY A 95 -8.96 13.96 -6.67
C GLY A 95 -9.30 14.28 -8.11
N GLN A 96 -8.57 15.24 -8.68
CA GLN A 96 -8.73 15.62 -10.09
C GLN A 96 -7.94 14.74 -11.07
N GLY A 97 -6.95 13.99 -10.57
CA GLY A 97 -6.17 13.07 -11.40
C GLY A 97 -5.99 11.71 -10.73
N TYR A 98 -4.74 11.27 -10.54
CA TYR A 98 -4.47 9.94 -9.98
C TYR A 98 -5.13 9.80 -8.60
N THR A 99 -5.85 8.70 -8.42
CA THR A 99 -6.49 8.36 -7.16
C THR A 99 -6.55 6.84 -7.06
N GLY A 100 -5.92 6.28 -6.02
CA GLY A 100 -5.82 4.84 -5.89
C GLY A 100 -5.21 4.38 -4.57
N VAL A 101 -5.18 3.07 -4.40
CA VAL A 101 -4.37 2.44 -3.35
C VAL A 101 -2.93 2.42 -3.83
N ASP A 102 -2.03 2.87 -2.96
CA ASP A 102 -0.59 2.71 -3.15
C ASP A 102 -0.13 1.36 -2.58
N GLN A 103 -0.44 1.09 -1.31
CA GLN A 103 -0.25 -0.22 -0.68
C GLN A 103 -1.48 -0.67 0.09
N MET A 104 -1.70 -1.99 0.10
CA MET A 104 -2.78 -2.61 0.87
C MET A 104 -2.32 -3.95 1.45
N GLU A 105 -2.65 -4.18 2.71
CA GLU A 105 -2.38 -5.44 3.40
C GLU A 105 -3.64 -5.96 4.09
N LEU A 106 -3.93 -7.24 3.88
CA LEU A 106 -4.96 -7.97 4.59
C LEU A 106 -4.31 -8.90 5.62
N ARG A 107 -4.73 -8.82 6.88
CA ARG A 107 -4.31 -9.78 7.92
C ARG A 107 -5.45 -10.06 8.88
N GLY A 108 -5.74 -11.35 9.09
CA GLY A 108 -6.90 -11.79 9.86
C GLY A 108 -8.21 -11.27 9.25
N GLY A 109 -8.96 -10.50 10.03
CA GLY A 109 -10.19 -9.83 9.59
C GLY A 109 -10.03 -8.34 9.26
N ARG A 110 -8.78 -7.84 9.24
CA ARG A 110 -8.43 -6.43 9.13
C ARG A 110 -7.76 -6.15 7.79
N LEU A 111 -8.19 -5.08 7.12
CA LEU A 111 -7.54 -4.52 5.95
C LEU A 111 -6.93 -3.17 6.32
N ALA A 112 -5.65 -2.97 6.04
CA ALA A 112 -4.99 -1.67 6.11
C ALA A 112 -4.61 -1.27 4.69
N PHE A 113 -4.74 0.01 4.37
CA PHE A 113 -4.33 0.52 3.07
C PHE A 113 -3.95 2.00 3.14
N SER A 114 -3.00 2.39 2.31
CA SER A 114 -2.75 3.79 1.97
C SER A 114 -3.55 4.15 0.71
N TRP A 115 -3.97 5.40 0.65
CA TRP A 115 -4.73 5.93 -0.46
C TRP A 115 -4.13 7.24 -0.90
N ILE A 116 -3.63 7.28 -2.14
CA ILE A 116 -3.06 8.46 -2.76
C ILE A 116 -4.13 9.17 -3.58
N THR A 117 -4.15 10.49 -3.49
CA THR A 117 -5.05 11.35 -4.25
C THR A 117 -4.31 12.61 -4.68
N GLU A 118 -4.28 12.89 -5.98
CA GLU A 118 -3.81 14.18 -6.47
C GLU A 118 -4.78 15.29 -6.08
N VAL A 119 -4.25 16.31 -5.40
CA VAL A 119 -4.96 17.50 -4.93
C VAL A 119 -4.32 18.75 -5.53
N LYS A 120 -5.13 19.80 -5.74
CA LYS A 120 -4.60 21.08 -6.21
C LYS A 120 -3.67 21.73 -5.20
N GLU A 121 -4.05 21.64 -3.93
CA GLU A 121 -3.38 22.32 -2.83
C GLU A 121 -3.40 21.42 -1.60
N CYS A 122 -2.30 21.44 -0.88
CA CYS A 122 -2.16 20.74 0.38
C CYS A 122 -2.52 21.66 1.55
N PRO A 123 -3.53 21.31 2.36
CA PRO A 123 -3.92 22.13 3.49
C PRO A 123 -2.74 22.39 4.43
N GLY A 124 -2.44 23.67 4.70
CA GLY A 124 -1.37 24.08 5.61
C GLY A 124 0.04 24.12 5.01
N VAL A 125 0.19 23.90 3.70
CA VAL A 125 1.44 24.13 2.97
C VAL A 125 1.31 25.47 2.24
N PRO A 126 2.02 26.53 2.68
CA PRO A 126 2.01 27.81 1.98
C PRO A 126 2.48 27.61 0.53
N ARG A 127 1.78 28.25 -0.41
CA ARG A 127 2.24 28.33 -1.79
C ARG A 127 3.36 29.37 -1.84
N ASP A 128 4.48 29.02 -2.47
CA ASP A 128 5.48 30.02 -2.83
C ASP A 128 4.84 30.98 -3.86
N PRO A 129 4.65 32.28 -3.52
CA PRO A 129 4.05 33.23 -4.43
C PRO A 129 4.89 33.48 -5.69
N ASP A 130 6.19 33.17 -5.64
CA ASP A 130 7.12 33.33 -6.77
C ASP A 130 7.20 32.09 -7.66
N ASP A 131 6.57 30.97 -7.27
CA ASP A 131 6.45 29.78 -8.11
C ASP A 131 5.41 30.03 -9.22
N LYS A 132 5.93 30.51 -10.35
CA LYS A 132 5.18 30.83 -11.57
C LYS A 132 4.90 29.61 -12.45
N MET A 133 5.42 28.43 -12.13
CA MET A 133 5.02 27.20 -12.82
C MET A 133 3.63 26.78 -12.36
N ASP A 134 2.85 26.16 -13.24
CA ASP A 134 1.69 25.39 -12.81
C ASP A 134 2.25 24.31 -11.86
N PRO A 135 1.95 24.39 -10.54
CA PRO A 135 2.58 23.50 -9.59
C PRO A 135 2.17 22.09 -9.94
N ASP A 136 3.15 21.18 -9.90
CA ASP A 136 2.85 19.75 -9.98
C ASP A 136 1.76 19.44 -8.96
N PRO A 137 0.73 18.65 -9.33
CA PRO A 137 -0.37 18.36 -8.42
C PRO A 137 0.19 17.71 -7.16
N ALA A 138 -0.05 18.34 -6.01
CA ALA A 138 0.39 17.78 -4.74
C ALA A 138 -0.32 16.45 -4.49
N GLN A 139 0.38 15.48 -3.92
CA GLN A 139 -0.23 14.20 -3.58
C GLN A 139 -0.67 14.20 -2.12
N ARG A 140 -1.87 13.74 -1.86
CA ARG A 140 -2.37 13.51 -0.50
C ARG A 140 -2.44 12.02 -0.26
N THR A 141 -1.77 11.56 0.79
CA THR A 141 -1.79 10.16 1.24
C THR A 141 -2.67 10.05 2.49
N GLU A 142 -3.61 9.11 2.48
CA GLU A 142 -4.46 8.80 3.63
C GLU A 142 -4.25 7.35 4.06
N ILE A 143 -4.07 7.12 5.37
CA ILE A 143 -3.93 5.78 5.92
C ILE A 143 -5.27 5.34 6.50
N PHE A 144 -5.76 4.17 6.07
CA PHE A 144 -7.04 3.62 6.49
C PHE A 144 -6.90 2.23 7.11
N VAL A 145 -7.87 1.90 7.96
CA VAL A 145 -8.12 0.55 8.45
C VAL A 145 -9.60 0.18 8.29
N VAL A 146 -9.85 -1.10 7.98
CA VAL A 146 -11.18 -1.69 7.88
C VAL A 146 -11.23 -2.94 8.76
N GLU A 147 -12.20 -2.99 9.66
CA GLU A 147 -12.46 -4.11 10.56
C GLU A 147 -13.95 -4.43 10.56
N GLY A 148 -14.31 -5.62 10.08
CA GLY A 148 -15.72 -5.92 9.80
C GLY A 148 -16.31 -4.85 8.88
N ASN A 149 -17.41 -4.22 9.29
CA ASN A 149 -18.09 -3.15 8.54
C ASN A 149 -17.59 -1.73 8.88
N ARG A 150 -16.65 -1.59 9.82
CA ARG A 150 -16.12 -0.29 10.22
C ARG A 150 -14.92 0.06 9.37
N ARG A 151 -14.89 1.29 8.85
CA ARG A 151 -13.75 1.88 8.16
C ARG A 151 -13.36 3.15 8.88
N ARG A 152 -12.08 3.31 9.18
CA ARG A 152 -11.53 4.48 9.87
C ARG A 152 -10.29 5.00 9.14
N ARG A 153 -10.20 6.32 8.99
CA ARG A 153 -8.95 6.99 8.62
C ARG A 153 -8.09 7.11 9.88
N LEU A 154 -6.87 6.61 9.83
CA LEU A 154 -5.91 6.63 10.92
C LEU A 154 -4.99 7.84 10.87
N ASP A 155 -4.56 8.21 9.66
CA ASP A 155 -3.70 9.36 9.44
C ASP A 155 -3.91 9.92 8.04
N ALA A 156 -3.39 11.13 7.81
CA ALA A 156 -3.28 11.69 6.48
C ALA A 156 -2.07 12.63 6.39
N GLY A 157 -1.46 12.66 5.22
CA GLY A 157 -0.29 13.44 4.90
C GLY A 157 -0.40 14.05 3.52
N CYS A 158 0.40 15.08 3.30
CA CYS A 158 0.58 15.69 2.01
C CYS A 158 2.03 15.51 1.60
N GLU A 159 2.23 15.11 0.35
CA GLU A 159 3.52 15.08 -0.27
C GLU A 159 3.81 16.46 -0.84
N THR A 160 4.91 17.03 -0.38
CA THR A 160 5.49 18.28 -0.84
C THR A 160 6.94 18.01 -1.23
N GLY A 161 7.62 18.96 -1.87
CA GLY A 161 9.04 18.78 -2.25
C GLY A 161 9.94 18.29 -1.10
N ASP A 162 9.60 18.65 0.14
CA ASP A 162 10.35 18.29 1.35
C ASP A 162 9.77 17.11 2.14
N VAL A 163 8.62 16.55 1.77
CA VAL A 163 7.99 15.46 2.53
C VAL A 163 7.35 14.47 1.58
N SER A 164 7.76 13.20 1.64
CA SER A 164 7.12 12.12 0.89
C SER A 164 6.44 11.15 1.87
N TYR A 165 5.17 10.83 1.66
CA TYR A 165 4.46 9.89 2.51
C TYR A 165 4.55 8.50 1.89
N VAL A 166 5.60 7.75 2.19
CA VAL A 166 5.73 6.38 1.70
C VAL A 166 4.72 5.46 2.39
N GLY A 167 3.59 5.28 1.70
CA GLY A 167 2.33 4.73 2.18
C GLY A 167 2.32 3.23 2.41
N SER A 168 3.35 2.62 2.99
CA SER A 168 3.34 1.17 3.26
C SER A 168 2.48 0.81 4.47
N ALA A 169 1.16 0.91 4.35
CA ALA A 169 0.22 0.51 5.40
C ALA A 169 0.33 -1.01 5.63
N THR A 170 0.90 -1.41 6.77
CA THR A 170 1.07 -2.80 7.18
C THR A 170 0.21 -3.16 8.39
N ASN A 171 -0.39 -4.34 8.37
CA ASN A 171 -1.11 -4.89 9.53
C ASN A 171 -0.16 -5.68 10.42
N GLY A 172 0.45 -4.99 11.38
CA GLY A 172 1.17 -5.63 12.48
C GLY A 172 0.24 -6.26 13.51
N ALA A 173 0.78 -7.17 14.33
CA ALA A 173 0.04 -7.75 15.45
C ALA A 173 -0.47 -6.68 16.44
N LYS A 174 0.30 -5.59 16.60
CA LYS A 174 0.05 -4.51 17.56
C LYS A 174 -0.65 -3.29 16.96
N GLY A 175 -0.80 -3.19 15.63
CA GLY A 175 -1.45 -2.02 15.02
C GLY A 175 -1.25 -1.91 13.50
N VAL A 176 -1.55 -0.74 12.96
CA VAL A 176 -1.25 -0.41 11.56
C VAL A 176 0.03 0.40 11.52
N GLY A 177 1.04 -0.12 10.83
CA GLY A 177 2.31 0.55 10.60
C GLY A 177 2.35 1.25 9.24
N TYR A 178 3.11 2.32 9.11
CA TYR A 178 3.47 2.95 7.84
C TYR A 178 4.77 3.74 7.99
N VAL A 179 5.40 4.08 6.88
CA VAL A 179 6.59 4.94 6.87
C VAL A 179 6.19 6.35 6.49
N ARG A 180 6.79 7.31 7.18
CA ARG A 180 6.79 8.71 6.78
C ARG A 180 8.21 9.06 6.37
N VAL A 181 8.35 9.70 5.23
CA VAL A 181 9.64 10.18 4.73
C VAL A 181 9.58 11.71 4.76
N SER A 182 10.58 12.34 5.35
CA SER A 182 10.66 13.80 5.42
C SER A 182 12.09 14.20 5.10
N ALA A 183 12.29 15.13 4.19
CA ALA A 183 13.56 15.79 4.01
C ALA A 183 13.90 16.50 5.32
N ALA A 184 15.09 16.27 5.87
CA ALA A 184 15.58 17.12 6.95
C ALA A 184 15.77 18.54 6.41
N ALA A 185 15.39 19.53 7.21
CA ALA A 185 15.87 20.88 7.00
C ALA A 185 17.41 20.86 6.99
N GLU A 186 17.99 21.46 5.96
CA GLU A 186 19.41 21.50 5.60
C GLU A 186 20.40 21.80 6.74
N PRO A 187 21.70 21.39 6.60
CA PRO A 187 22.48 21.43 5.36
C PRO A 187 22.94 20.08 4.78
N LEU A 188 22.41 18.94 5.24
CA LEU A 188 22.96 17.62 4.84
C LEU A 188 22.05 16.75 3.96
N GLY A 189 20.89 17.25 3.50
CA GLY A 189 19.99 16.50 2.60
C GLY A 189 19.58 15.12 3.15
N ALA A 190 19.65 14.92 4.47
CA ALA A 190 19.40 13.63 5.08
C ALA A 190 17.89 13.38 5.11
N THR A 191 17.43 12.36 4.42
CA THR A 191 16.05 11.91 4.50
C THR A 191 15.80 11.29 5.88
N VAL A 192 14.95 11.93 6.69
CA VAL A 192 14.45 11.35 7.94
C VAL A 192 13.28 10.44 7.60
N GLN A 193 13.50 9.15 7.77
CA GLN A 193 12.43 8.18 7.68
C GLN A 193 11.96 7.82 9.07
N GLU A 194 10.65 7.78 9.26
CA GLU A 194 10.02 7.46 10.52
C GLU A 194 9.00 6.35 10.30
N TYR A 195 9.17 5.25 11.02
CA TYR A 195 8.12 4.24 11.09
C TYR A 195 7.13 4.64 12.17
N THR A 196 5.89 4.86 11.77
CA THR A 196 4.78 5.14 12.67
C THR A 196 3.87 3.92 12.77
N ARG A 197 3.50 3.55 14.00
CA ARG A 197 2.49 2.55 14.29
C ARG A 197 1.33 3.21 15.02
N ILE A 198 0.11 2.93 14.58
CA ILE A 198 -1.13 3.40 15.21
C ILE A 198 -1.96 2.19 15.64
N GLN A 199 -2.38 2.16 16.90
CA GLN A 199 -3.27 1.13 17.41
C GLN A 199 -4.73 1.42 16.98
N PRO A 200 -5.40 0.51 16.24
CA PRO A 200 -6.73 0.78 15.70
C PRO A 200 -7.85 0.98 16.74
N ALA A 201 -7.69 0.47 17.96
CA ALA A 201 -8.71 0.60 18.99
C ALA A 201 -8.64 1.94 19.73
N THR A 202 -7.43 2.37 20.10
CA THR A 202 -7.19 3.54 20.95
C THR A 202 -6.81 4.78 20.15
N GLY A 203 -6.26 4.61 18.94
CA GLY A 203 -5.63 5.69 18.19
C GLY A 203 -4.25 6.07 18.71
N GLU A 204 -3.73 5.36 19.73
CA GLU A 204 -2.40 5.56 20.26
C GLU A 204 -1.36 5.40 19.15
N ARG A 205 -0.42 6.36 19.10
CA ARG A 205 0.62 6.46 18.08
C ARG A 205 1.98 6.28 18.73
N SER A 206 2.80 5.42 18.14
CA SER A 206 4.23 5.30 18.46
C SER A 206 5.02 5.47 17.17
N SER A 207 6.03 6.32 17.19
CA SER A 207 6.86 6.57 16.01
C SER A 207 8.33 6.45 16.36
N ARG A 208 9.13 5.96 15.40
CA ARG A 208 10.57 5.78 15.59
C ARG A 208 11.35 6.03 14.30
N PRO A 209 12.54 6.63 14.37
CA PRO A 209 13.40 6.77 13.21
C PRO A 209 13.75 5.40 12.60
N LEU A 210 13.60 5.29 11.29
CA LEU A 210 14.17 4.22 10.49
C LEU A 210 15.55 4.68 10.03
N ARG A 211 16.60 4.12 10.64
CA ARG A 211 17.96 4.27 10.12
C ARG A 211 18.10 3.39 8.88
N THR A 212 17.90 4.00 7.74
CA THR A 212 18.08 3.39 6.41
C THR A 212 19.03 4.29 5.63
N ASP A 213 19.83 3.67 4.78
CA ASP A 213 20.67 4.38 3.82
C ASP A 213 19.88 4.68 2.52
N PHE A 214 18.65 4.16 2.41
CA PHE A 214 17.83 4.16 1.19
C PHE A 214 16.34 4.29 1.52
N ASP A 215 15.56 4.83 0.58
CA ASP A 215 14.11 4.89 0.68
C ASP A 215 13.49 3.49 0.57
N PRO A 216 12.79 3.00 1.63
CA PRO A 216 12.18 1.69 1.61
C PRO A 216 10.98 1.74 0.67
N PHE A 217 10.96 0.86 -0.32
CA PHE A 217 9.84 0.75 -1.24
C PHE A 217 8.63 0.06 -0.62
N SER A 218 8.87 -0.80 0.38
CA SER A 218 7.80 -1.49 1.11
C SER A 218 8.23 -1.79 2.53
N VAL A 219 7.25 -1.78 3.44
CA VAL A 219 7.42 -2.16 4.83
C VAL A 219 6.39 -3.19 5.25
N ALA A 220 6.85 -4.16 6.05
CA ALA A 220 6.01 -5.14 6.74
C ALA A 220 6.38 -5.21 8.22
N ASP A 221 5.41 -5.51 9.08
CA ASP A 221 5.61 -5.65 10.54
C ASP A 221 4.97 -6.97 11.04
N ASP A 222 5.78 -7.87 11.60
CA ASP A 222 5.27 -9.10 12.21
C ASP A 222 4.94 -8.96 13.70
N GLY A 223 5.26 -7.81 14.31
CA GLY A 223 5.16 -7.51 15.74
C GLY A 223 6.51 -7.59 16.48
N GLU A 224 7.44 -8.39 15.97
CA GLU A 224 8.79 -8.60 16.49
C GLU A 224 9.86 -7.91 15.66
N SER A 225 9.58 -7.65 14.38
CA SER A 225 10.49 -7.05 13.43
C SER A 225 9.76 -6.29 12.35
N ILE A 226 10.41 -5.21 11.92
CA ILE A 226 10.08 -4.46 10.73
C ILE A 226 10.97 -4.96 9.61
N TYR A 227 10.35 -5.30 8.49
CA TYR A 227 11.03 -5.68 7.27
C TYR A 227 10.88 -4.54 6.29
N THR A 228 11.99 -4.08 5.71
CA THR A 228 11.97 -3.10 4.63
C THR A 228 12.53 -3.71 3.36
N VAL A 229 12.01 -3.30 2.22
CA VAL A 229 12.59 -3.60 0.90
C VAL A 229 13.34 -2.36 0.42
N GLU A 230 14.66 -2.44 0.36
CA GLU A 230 15.55 -1.33 -0.01
C GLU A 230 16.10 -1.54 -1.42
N ASP A 231 16.10 -0.51 -2.27
CA ASP A 231 16.79 -0.55 -3.56
C ASP A 231 18.29 -0.30 -3.34
N ARG A 232 19.08 -1.36 -3.43
CA ARG A 232 20.55 -1.32 -3.40
C ARG A 232 21.07 -1.34 -4.82
N ALA A 233 20.88 -0.23 -5.53
CA ALA A 233 21.54 -0.04 -6.80
C ALA A 233 23.06 -0.29 -6.65
N ARG A 234 23.64 -1.01 -7.61
CA ARG A 234 25.10 -0.99 -7.85
C ARG A 234 25.35 -0.21 -9.13
N ASP A 235 26.52 0.42 -9.19
CA ASP A 235 27.15 0.82 -10.45
C ASP A 235 27.09 -0.36 -11.43
N GLY A 236 26.32 -0.23 -12.53
CA GLY A 236 26.16 -1.30 -13.53
C GLY A 236 24.72 -1.71 -13.92
N GLY A 237 23.68 -1.01 -13.45
CA GLY A 237 22.39 -0.94 -14.15
C GLY A 237 21.29 -1.96 -13.81
N ALA A 238 21.57 -3.00 -13.02
CA ALA A 238 20.51 -3.91 -12.53
C ALA A 238 20.04 -3.51 -11.12
N LYS A 239 18.74 -3.20 -10.96
CA LYS A 239 18.12 -2.97 -9.64
C LYS A 239 18.25 -4.22 -8.77
N ARG A 240 18.71 -4.07 -7.53
CA ARG A 240 18.78 -5.15 -6.54
C ARG A 240 18.01 -4.72 -5.32
N TYR A 241 17.04 -5.53 -4.92
CA TYR A 241 16.27 -5.27 -3.71
C TYR A 241 16.84 -6.08 -2.55
N ALA A 242 17.10 -5.42 -1.43
CA ALA A 242 17.48 -6.07 -0.17
C ALA A 242 16.27 -6.11 0.76
N LEU A 243 15.97 -7.29 1.31
CA LEU A 243 15.03 -7.41 2.43
C LEU A 243 15.82 -7.23 3.73
N VAL A 244 15.58 -6.13 4.43
CA VAL A 244 16.27 -5.81 5.69
C VAL A 244 15.33 -6.01 6.85
N ARG A 245 15.69 -6.93 7.76
CA ARG A 245 14.97 -7.20 9.01
C ARG A 245 15.56 -6.36 10.15
N ARG A 246 14.72 -5.55 10.79
CA ARG A 246 15.08 -4.75 11.97
C ARG A 246 14.18 -5.13 13.14
N PRO A 247 14.72 -5.53 14.31
CA PRO A 247 13.90 -5.82 15.48
C PRO A 247 12.98 -4.64 15.85
N THR A 248 11.80 -4.92 16.39
CA THR A 248 10.93 -3.88 16.96
C THR A 248 11.50 -3.26 18.24
N ALA A 249 12.55 -3.87 18.81
CA ALA A 249 13.10 -3.60 20.15
C ALA A 249 12.04 -3.81 21.26
N PRO A 250 12.45 -4.20 22.48
CA PRO A 250 11.55 -4.14 23.63
C PRO A 250 11.09 -2.70 23.91
#